data_AF-A0AAE0V960-F1
#
_entry.id   AF-A0AAE0V960-F1
#
_cell.length_a   1.000
_cell.length_b   1.000
_cell.length_c   1.000
_cell.angle_alpha   90.00
_cell.angle_beta   90.00
_cell.angle_gamma   90.00
#
_symmetry.space_group_name_H-M   'P 1'
#
loop_
_entity.id
_entity.type
_entity.pdbx_description
1 polymer ?
#
loop_
_entity_poly.entity_id
_entity_poly.type
_entity_poly.pdbx_seq_one_letter_code
_entity_poly.pdbx_strand_id
1 'polypeptide(L)'
;MFKHKGAHQYTWYQDIPGRRSMIDIVVVSSDLRPHVLDTRVKRGVELSTDHHLVVSWIRLRRRMPDRLGRPKSIVRVCWERLADPSVRGVFNSHLRESFNQMPREVGDIESEWTMFSSSIVDAAIQSCGRKVSGAARGGNPRTQWWTLEVRDAIKLKKESYRAWLARGTPEAAEAYRQAKRTAAGVVSEAKTRVWEEFGEAMEKDYRTASGKFWQTVRRLRRGKQLSANTVYRWRVAGLD
;
A
#
# COMPACT_ATOMS: atom_id res chain seq x y z
N MET A 1 -35.68 -4.96 -7.35
CA MET A 1 -34.78 -3.92 -6.82
C MET A 1 -34.89 -3.91 -5.31
N PHE A 2 -33.77 -3.81 -4.58
CA PHE A 2 -33.81 -3.79 -3.10
C PHE A 2 -34.44 -2.48 -2.61
N LYS A 3 -35.32 -2.57 -1.61
CA LYS A 3 -35.99 -1.42 -1.01
C LYS A 3 -35.04 -0.77 -0.01
N HIS A 4 -34.62 0.46 -0.30
CA HIS A 4 -33.75 1.27 0.56
C HIS A 4 -34.31 2.68 0.71
N LYS A 5 -33.93 3.38 1.77
CA LYS A 5 -34.18 4.84 1.88
C LYS A 5 -33.58 5.55 0.68
N GLY A 6 -34.20 6.63 0.19
CA GLY A 6 -33.71 7.37 -0.97
C GLY A 6 -32.24 7.80 -0.86
N ALA A 7 -31.77 8.11 0.35
CA ALA A 7 -30.36 8.39 0.65
C ALA A 7 -29.38 7.22 0.35
N HIS A 8 -29.85 6.03 0.05
CA HIS A 8 -29.04 4.86 -0.27
C HIS A 8 -29.29 4.31 -1.68
N GLN A 9 -29.97 5.09 -2.52
CA GLN A 9 -30.32 4.71 -3.89
C GLN A 9 -29.54 5.53 -4.94
N TYR A 10 -29.28 6.81 -4.70
CA TYR A 10 -28.62 7.68 -5.68
C TYR A 10 -27.12 7.71 -5.48
N THR A 11 -26.38 7.69 -6.58
CA THR A 11 -24.92 7.61 -6.58
C THR A 11 -24.29 8.97 -6.79
N TRP A 12 -25.01 9.90 -7.40
CA TRP A 12 -24.56 11.27 -7.65
C TRP A 12 -25.59 12.30 -7.16
N TYR A 13 -25.09 13.43 -6.63
CA TYR A 13 -25.88 14.55 -6.13
C TYR A 13 -25.30 15.88 -6.63
N GLN A 14 -26.15 16.79 -7.11
CA GLN A 14 -25.76 18.16 -7.40
C GLN A 14 -25.95 19.05 -6.17
N ASP A 15 -25.12 20.09 -6.01
CA ASP A 15 -25.23 21.08 -4.92
C ASP A 15 -26.52 21.91 -4.97
N ILE A 16 -27.23 21.89 -6.11
CA ILE A 16 -28.54 22.53 -6.29
C ILE A 16 -29.64 21.58 -5.77
N PRO A 17 -30.61 22.05 -4.97
CA PRO A 17 -31.65 21.18 -4.42
C PRO A 17 -32.40 20.42 -5.53
N GLY A 18 -32.40 19.09 -5.44
CA GLY A 18 -33.33 18.21 -6.17
C GLY A 18 -32.75 17.40 -7.33
N ARG A 19 -31.54 17.69 -7.83
CA ARG A 19 -30.92 16.90 -8.90
C ARG A 19 -30.06 15.78 -8.33
N ARG A 20 -30.49 14.54 -8.60
CA ARG A 20 -29.84 13.29 -8.15
C ARG A 20 -29.97 12.24 -9.24
N SER A 21 -28.91 11.49 -9.47
CA SER A 21 -28.85 10.48 -10.54
C SER A 21 -28.34 9.14 -10.01
N MET A 22 -28.86 8.05 -10.58
CA MET A 22 -28.36 6.69 -10.36
C MET A 22 -27.57 6.30 -11.60
N ILE A 23 -26.26 6.54 -11.57
CA ILE A 23 -25.37 6.32 -12.72
C ILE A 23 -24.54 5.05 -12.51
N ASP A 24 -24.18 4.77 -11.25
CA ASP A 24 -23.38 3.61 -10.90
C ASP A 24 -24.31 2.42 -10.60
N ILE A 25 -24.27 1.40 -11.46
CA ILE A 25 -25.10 0.20 -11.36
C ILE A 25 -24.25 -1.06 -11.31
N VAL A 26 -24.76 -2.08 -10.60
CA VAL A 26 -24.16 -3.41 -10.58
C VAL A 26 -24.98 -4.30 -11.50
N VAL A 27 -24.44 -4.63 -12.67
CA VAL A 27 -25.05 -5.55 -13.62
C VAL A 27 -24.61 -6.97 -13.30
N VAL A 28 -25.56 -7.87 -13.13
CA VAL A 28 -25.32 -9.29 -12.85
C VAL A 28 -26.01 -10.15 -13.89
N SER A 29 -25.39 -11.28 -14.23
CA SER A 29 -25.99 -12.29 -15.09
C SER A 29 -27.19 -12.97 -14.40
N SER A 30 -28.11 -13.53 -15.19
CA SER A 30 -29.37 -14.09 -14.68
C SER A 30 -29.16 -15.24 -13.69
N ASP A 31 -28.12 -16.04 -13.89
CA ASP A 31 -27.68 -17.15 -13.02
C ASP A 31 -27.13 -16.67 -11.67
N LEU A 32 -26.49 -15.49 -11.63
CA LEU A 32 -25.99 -14.89 -10.39
C LEU A 32 -27.04 -14.09 -9.64
N ARG A 33 -28.10 -13.65 -10.32
CA ARG A 33 -29.16 -12.82 -9.74
C ARG A 33 -29.78 -13.40 -8.45
N PRO A 34 -30.09 -14.71 -8.33
CA PRO A 34 -30.61 -15.30 -7.09
C PRO A 34 -29.62 -15.26 -5.91
N HIS A 35 -28.34 -15.06 -6.20
CA HIS A 35 -27.27 -15.04 -5.21
C HIS A 35 -26.97 -13.63 -4.68
N VAL A 36 -27.53 -12.59 -5.29
CA VAL A 36 -27.38 -11.21 -4.82
C VAL A 36 -28.28 -11.01 -3.60
N LEU A 37 -27.67 -10.74 -2.46
CA LEU A 37 -28.34 -10.56 -1.18
C LEU A 37 -28.85 -9.13 -0.99
N ASP A 38 -28.03 -8.15 -1.37
CA ASP A 38 -28.38 -6.73 -1.28
C ASP A 38 -27.46 -5.90 -2.19
N THR A 39 -27.94 -4.73 -2.64
CA THR A 39 -27.14 -3.71 -3.31
C THR A 39 -27.56 -2.33 -2.79
N ARG A 40 -26.58 -1.56 -2.30
CA ARG A 40 -26.83 -0.28 -1.61
C ARG A 40 -25.72 0.74 -1.86
N VAL A 41 -26.10 2.01 -1.93
CA VAL A 41 -25.16 3.13 -1.90
C VAL A 41 -24.66 3.40 -0.46
N LYS A 42 -23.35 3.48 -0.30
CA LYS A 42 -22.64 3.78 0.94
C LYS A 42 -22.18 5.25 0.97
N ARG A 43 -23.07 6.13 1.43
CA ARG A 43 -22.79 7.57 1.56
C ARG A 43 -21.73 7.93 2.60
N GLY A 44 -21.54 7.13 3.64
CA GLY A 44 -20.57 7.42 4.71
C GLY A 44 -19.09 7.21 4.33
N VAL A 45 -18.81 6.83 3.08
CA VAL A 45 -17.46 6.56 2.57
C VAL A 45 -17.02 7.77 1.75
N GLU A 46 -16.05 8.52 2.26
CA GLU A 46 -15.42 9.60 1.49
C GLU A 46 -14.39 9.00 0.52
N LEU A 47 -14.62 9.16 -0.79
CA LEU A 47 -13.75 8.72 -1.89
C LEU A 47 -13.12 9.87 -2.69
N SER A 48 -13.42 11.12 -2.34
CA SER A 48 -12.97 12.34 -3.01
C SER A 48 -13.49 12.50 -4.43
N THR A 49 -14.54 11.76 -4.75
CA THR A 49 -15.31 11.79 -5.99
C THR A 49 -16.65 12.48 -5.73
N ASP A 50 -17.29 12.93 -6.80
CA ASP A 50 -18.68 13.36 -6.81
C ASP A 50 -19.67 12.18 -6.85
N HIS A 51 -19.17 10.96 -7.03
CA HIS A 51 -19.91 9.70 -6.93
C HIS A 51 -19.78 9.06 -5.54
N HIS A 52 -20.85 8.41 -5.08
CA HIS A 52 -20.89 7.58 -3.88
C HIS A 52 -20.67 6.11 -4.22
N LEU A 53 -20.02 5.38 -3.31
CA LEU A 53 -19.74 3.97 -3.47
C LEU A 53 -21.01 3.11 -3.51
N VAL A 54 -21.16 2.29 -4.54
CA VAL A 54 -22.18 1.22 -4.59
C VAL A 54 -21.58 -0.09 -4.11
N VAL A 55 -22.25 -0.76 -3.18
CA VAL A 55 -21.80 -2.05 -2.64
C VAL A 55 -22.89 -3.08 -2.84
N SER A 56 -22.51 -4.24 -3.39
CA SER A 56 -23.39 -5.40 -3.52
C SER A 56 -22.84 -6.58 -2.74
N TRP A 57 -23.70 -7.27 -2.00
CA TRP A 57 -23.38 -8.51 -1.29
C TRP A 57 -23.87 -9.68 -2.11
N ILE A 58 -22.96 -10.56 -2.52
CA ILE A 58 -23.27 -11.71 -3.38
C ILE A 58 -22.81 -12.99 -2.68
N ARG A 59 -23.72 -13.95 -2.52
CA ARG A 59 -23.44 -15.26 -1.94
C ARG A 59 -22.84 -16.19 -2.98
N LEU A 60 -21.51 -16.23 -3.05
CA LEU A 60 -20.79 -17.18 -3.90
C LEU A 60 -20.62 -18.53 -3.19
N ARG A 61 -21.05 -19.61 -3.85
CA ARG A 61 -20.83 -21.00 -3.38
C ARG A 61 -19.53 -21.63 -3.90
N ARG A 62 -18.72 -20.91 -4.66
CA ARG A 62 -17.42 -21.42 -5.12
C ARG A 62 -16.48 -21.60 -3.92
N ARG A 63 -15.84 -22.78 -3.81
CA ARG A 63 -14.58 -22.92 -3.06
C ARG A 63 -13.66 -21.84 -3.60
N MET A 64 -13.33 -20.84 -2.78
CA MET A 64 -12.23 -19.95 -3.10
C MET A 64 -11.03 -20.85 -3.40
N PRO A 65 -10.31 -20.64 -4.52
CA PRO A 65 -9.03 -21.31 -4.67
C PRO A 65 -8.24 -21.05 -3.40
N ASP A 66 -7.66 -22.12 -2.85
CA ASP A 66 -6.91 -22.05 -1.62
C ASP A 66 -5.99 -20.84 -1.71
N ARG A 67 -6.10 -19.89 -0.77
CA ARG A 67 -5.30 -18.66 -0.83
C ARG A 67 -3.87 -19.13 -1.02
N LEU A 68 -3.24 -18.77 -2.15
CA LEU A 68 -1.81 -19.00 -2.37
C LEU A 68 -1.14 -18.71 -1.04
N GLY A 69 -0.51 -19.75 -0.45
CA GLY A 69 -0.14 -19.76 0.96
C GLY A 69 0.56 -18.47 1.38
N ARG A 70 0.47 -18.12 2.68
CA ARG A 70 1.06 -16.88 3.22
C ARG A 70 2.37 -16.55 2.51
N PRO A 71 2.53 -15.32 1.97
CA PRO A 71 3.76 -14.95 1.27
C PRO A 71 4.95 -15.33 2.14
N LYS A 72 5.90 -16.07 1.60
CA LYS A 72 7.06 -16.57 2.36
C LYS A 72 7.81 -15.36 2.95
N SER A 73 7.69 -15.14 4.26
CA SER A 73 8.61 -14.26 4.99
C SER A 73 9.94 -14.96 5.14
N ILE A 74 10.97 -14.31 4.65
CA ILE A 74 12.37 -14.62 4.94
C ILE A 74 12.86 -13.53 5.89
N VAL A 75 13.20 -13.91 7.11
CA VAL A 75 13.91 -13.01 8.03
C VAL A 75 15.37 -12.94 7.60
N ARG A 76 15.90 -11.72 7.43
CA ARG A 76 17.30 -11.48 7.03
C ARG A 76 17.94 -10.46 7.97
N VAL A 77 19.25 -10.55 8.14
CA VAL A 77 20.02 -9.51 8.83
C VAL A 77 20.07 -8.25 7.95
N CYS A 78 19.94 -7.07 8.57
CA CYS A 78 20.07 -5.77 7.89
C CYS A 78 21.53 -5.38 7.65
N TRP A 79 22.29 -6.24 6.97
CA TRP A 79 23.74 -6.08 6.77
C TRP A 79 24.13 -4.74 6.11
N GLU A 80 23.20 -4.10 5.38
CA GLU A 80 23.42 -2.79 4.77
C GLU A 80 23.70 -1.68 5.82
N ARG A 81 23.26 -1.86 7.07
CA ARG A 81 23.55 -0.92 8.17
C ARG A 81 25.03 -0.88 8.55
N LEU A 82 25.83 -1.88 8.18
CA LEU A 82 27.28 -1.85 8.38
C LEU A 82 27.98 -0.77 7.52
N ALA A 83 27.28 -0.18 6.55
CA ALA A 83 27.76 1.02 5.86
C ALA A 83 27.92 2.21 6.81
N ASP A 84 27.10 2.30 7.86
CA ASP A 84 27.21 3.30 8.92
C ASP A 84 28.42 2.99 9.84
N PRO A 85 29.40 3.91 9.96
CA PRO A 85 30.57 3.72 10.82
C PRO A 85 30.22 3.42 12.28
N SER A 86 29.14 4.00 12.81
CA SER A 86 28.73 3.80 14.21
C SER A 86 28.25 2.37 14.45
N VAL A 87 27.37 1.87 13.57
CA VAL A 87 26.87 0.48 13.63
C VAL A 87 28.00 -0.51 13.42
N ARG A 88 28.96 -0.19 12.53
CA ARG A 88 30.15 -1.02 12.31
C ARG A 88 31.02 -1.11 13.56
N GLY A 89 31.19 0.00 14.28
CA GLY A 89 31.91 0.03 15.56
C GLY A 89 31.28 -0.92 16.58
N VAL A 90 29.96 -0.83 16.77
CA VAL A 90 29.19 -1.71 17.67
C VAL A 90 29.31 -3.18 17.25
N PHE A 91 29.18 -3.47 15.96
CA PHE A 91 29.35 -4.83 15.42
C PHE A 91 30.73 -5.43 15.72
N ASN A 92 31.79 -4.65 15.50
CA ASN A 92 33.15 -5.10 15.78
C ASN A 92 33.39 -5.33 17.28
N SER A 93 32.77 -4.53 18.15
CA SER A 93 32.82 -4.74 19.60
C SER A 93 32.14 -6.04 20.01
N HIS A 94 30.91 -6.29 19.53
CA HIS A 94 30.19 -7.54 19.81
C HIS A 94 30.92 -8.77 19.27
N LEU A 95 31.52 -8.68 18.08
CA LEU A 95 32.35 -9.76 17.54
C LEU A 95 33.54 -10.06 18.45
N ARG A 96 34.28 -9.02 18.88
CA ARG A 96 35.45 -9.19 19.77
C ARG A 96 35.04 -9.80 21.11
N GLU A 97 33.95 -9.33 21.69
CA GLU A 97 33.42 -9.86 22.94
C GLU A 97 33.03 -11.34 22.78
N SER A 98 32.29 -11.68 21.73
CA SER A 98 31.90 -13.06 21.45
C SER A 98 33.10 -13.99 21.24
N PHE A 99 34.14 -13.52 20.54
CA PHE A 99 35.34 -14.32 20.31
C PHE A 99 36.20 -14.49 21.57
N ASN A 100 36.23 -13.48 22.45
CA ASN A 100 36.94 -13.57 23.72
C ASN A 100 36.28 -14.55 24.71
N GLN A 101 34.98 -14.77 24.58
CA GLN A 101 34.21 -15.70 25.41
C GLN A 101 34.23 -17.15 24.88
N MET A 102 34.84 -17.42 23.72
CA MET A 102 34.87 -18.77 23.18
C MET A 102 35.79 -19.69 24.00
N PRO A 103 35.36 -20.92 24.32
CA PRO A 103 36.22 -21.91 24.94
C PRO A 103 37.47 -22.17 24.09
N ARG A 104 38.63 -22.32 24.73
CA ARG A 104 39.89 -22.68 24.05
C ARG A 104 40.04 -24.18 23.79
N GLU A 105 39.07 -24.98 24.20
CA GLU A 105 39.07 -26.43 23.95
C GLU A 105 38.66 -26.70 22.50
N VAL A 106 39.51 -27.44 21.80
CA VAL A 106 39.38 -27.78 20.39
C VAL A 106 38.24 -28.78 20.23
N GLY A 107 37.13 -28.33 19.65
CA GLY A 107 36.05 -29.20 19.19
C GLY A 107 36.41 -29.84 17.85
N ASP A 108 35.49 -30.61 17.27
CA ASP A 108 35.61 -30.96 15.86
C ASP A 108 35.46 -29.71 14.97
N ILE A 109 36.02 -29.76 13.77
CA ILE A 109 36.04 -28.62 12.82
C ILE A 109 34.63 -28.10 12.50
N GLU A 110 33.62 -28.97 12.44
CA GLU A 110 32.24 -28.58 12.15
C GLU A 110 31.62 -27.84 13.34
N SER A 111 31.91 -28.27 14.56
CA SER A 111 31.51 -27.59 15.80
C SER A 111 32.16 -26.21 15.92
N GLU A 112 33.46 -26.09 15.62
CA GLU A 112 34.17 -24.81 15.61
C GLU A 112 33.60 -23.86 14.54
N TRP A 113 33.36 -24.37 13.33
CA TRP A 113 32.75 -23.60 12.24
C TRP A 113 31.33 -23.16 12.57
N THR A 114 30.53 -24.04 13.16
CA THR A 114 29.15 -23.72 13.59
C THR A 114 29.15 -22.62 14.65
N MET A 115 30.05 -22.71 15.64
CA MET A 115 30.18 -21.69 16.68
C MET A 115 30.64 -20.35 16.09
N PHE A 116 31.69 -20.37 15.27
CA PHE A 116 32.21 -19.18 14.59
C PHE A 116 31.15 -18.48 13.73
N SER A 117 30.46 -19.24 12.87
CA SER A 117 29.43 -18.70 11.99
C SER A 117 28.20 -18.18 12.76
N SER A 118 27.79 -18.87 13.83
CA SER A 118 26.69 -18.43 14.71
C SER A 118 27.05 -17.13 15.44
N SER A 119 28.24 -17.03 16.01
CA SER A 119 28.75 -15.82 16.68
C SER A 119 28.74 -14.59 15.75
N ILE A 120 29.15 -14.77 14.49
CA ILE A 120 29.08 -13.69 13.49
C ILE A 120 27.63 -13.28 13.22
N VAL A 121 26.74 -14.26 13.01
CA VAL A 121 25.33 -14.01 12.74
C VAL A 121 24.66 -13.32 13.93
N ASP A 122 24.95 -13.74 15.15
CA ASP A 122 24.39 -13.18 16.38
C ASP A 122 24.89 -11.75 16.62
N ALA A 123 26.19 -11.50 16.48
CA ALA A 123 26.74 -10.14 16.55
C ALA A 123 26.10 -9.23 15.47
N ALA A 124 25.88 -9.76 14.26
CA ALA A 124 25.26 -9.01 13.18
C ALA A 124 23.77 -8.75 13.46
N ILE A 125 23.06 -9.69 14.06
CA ILE A 125 21.65 -9.53 14.48
C ILE A 125 21.53 -8.51 15.60
N GLN A 126 22.41 -8.55 16.61
CA GLN A 126 22.41 -7.60 17.72
C GLN A 126 22.72 -6.18 17.24
N SER A 127 23.66 -6.03 16.31
CA SER A 127 24.13 -4.71 15.86
C SER A 127 23.27 -4.12 14.74
N CYS A 128 22.95 -4.93 13.73
CA CYS A 128 22.22 -4.48 12.55
C CYS A 128 20.71 -4.66 12.68
N GLY A 129 20.24 -5.57 13.54
CA GLY A 129 18.83 -5.97 13.61
C GLY A 129 18.41 -6.88 12.45
N ARG A 130 17.14 -7.31 12.50
CA ARG A 130 16.52 -8.20 11.51
C ARG A 130 15.47 -7.44 10.68
N LYS A 131 15.40 -7.72 9.37
CA LYS A 131 14.32 -7.31 8.47
C LYS A 131 13.57 -8.51 7.93
N VAL A 132 12.25 -8.42 7.88
CA VAL A 132 11.40 -9.42 7.22
C VAL A 132 11.28 -9.06 5.75
N SER A 133 11.86 -9.89 4.89
CA SER A 133 11.68 -9.82 3.44
C SER A 133 10.57 -10.78 3.04
N GLY A 134 9.48 -10.31 2.43
CA GLY A 134 8.54 -11.19 1.72
C GLY A 134 7.19 -11.53 2.39
N ALA A 135 6.91 -11.19 3.65
CA ALA A 135 5.55 -11.36 4.22
C ALA A 135 4.81 -10.06 4.55
N ALA A 136 5.51 -8.96 4.77
CA ALA A 136 4.89 -7.66 4.69
C ALA A 136 4.96 -7.22 3.24
N ARG A 137 3.92 -6.52 2.79
CA ARG A 137 4.01 -5.56 1.68
C ARG A 137 5.33 -4.82 1.87
N GLY A 138 6.41 -5.25 1.19
CA GLY A 138 7.64 -4.49 1.17
C GLY A 138 7.21 -3.10 0.81
N GLY A 139 7.51 -2.12 1.67
CA GLY A 139 6.94 -0.77 1.63
C GLY A 139 6.77 -0.41 0.17
N ASN A 140 5.52 -0.43 -0.31
CA ASN A 140 5.29 -0.35 -1.73
C ASN A 140 5.93 0.98 -2.12
N PRO A 141 6.85 1.05 -3.10
CA PRO A 141 7.40 2.34 -3.49
C PRO A 141 6.28 3.33 -3.84
N ARG A 142 5.14 2.80 -4.34
CA ARG A 142 3.90 3.55 -4.59
C ARG A 142 3.13 3.99 -3.33
N THR A 143 3.59 3.65 -2.13
CA THR A 143 3.04 4.09 -0.84
C THR A 143 4.10 4.76 0.02
N GLN A 144 5.32 5.05 -0.48
CA GLN A 144 6.33 5.80 0.29
C GLN A 144 5.83 7.22 0.64
N TRP A 145 4.97 7.80 -0.20
CA TRP A 145 4.28 9.07 0.08
C TRP A 145 3.22 8.95 1.18
N TRP A 146 2.86 7.74 1.62
CA TRP A 146 1.89 7.51 2.70
C TRP A 146 2.54 7.69 4.08
N THR A 147 2.80 8.94 4.44
CA THR A 147 3.39 9.33 5.72
C THR A 147 2.35 9.41 6.84
N LEU A 148 2.81 9.56 8.10
CA LEU A 148 1.93 9.83 9.24
C LEU A 148 1.10 11.10 9.02
N GLU A 149 1.73 12.15 8.50
CA GLU A 149 1.09 13.43 8.16
C GLU A 149 -0.04 13.26 7.12
N VAL A 150 0.23 12.54 6.02
CA VAL A 150 -0.79 12.22 5.01
C VAL A 150 -1.95 11.44 5.63
N ARG A 151 -1.63 10.44 6.47
CA ARG A 151 -2.65 9.63 7.14
C ARG A 151 -3.53 10.49 8.05
N ASP A 152 -2.93 11.40 8.80
CA ASP A 152 -3.65 12.23 9.76
C ASP A 152 -4.52 13.29 9.04
N ALA A 153 -4.01 13.90 7.97
CA ALA A 153 -4.80 14.79 7.10
C ALA A 153 -5.99 14.06 6.44
N ILE A 154 -5.79 12.83 5.95
CA ILE A 154 -6.87 12.01 5.38
C ILE A 154 -7.87 11.58 6.46
N LYS A 155 -7.41 11.29 7.69
CA LYS A 155 -8.27 10.96 8.82
C LYS A 155 -9.18 12.14 9.16
N LEU A 156 -8.59 13.33 9.34
CA LEU A 156 -9.33 14.56 9.63
C LEU A 156 -10.37 14.86 8.55
N LYS A 157 -9.99 14.75 7.27
CA LYS A 157 -10.92 14.89 6.15
C LYS A 157 -12.13 13.95 6.25
N LYS A 158 -11.90 12.67 6.58
CA LYS A 158 -12.98 11.67 6.73
C LYS A 158 -13.88 11.98 7.93
N GLU A 159 -13.30 12.46 9.02
CA GLU A 159 -14.04 12.86 10.23
C GLU A 159 -14.91 14.09 9.95
N SER A 160 -14.35 15.13 9.31
CA SER A 160 -15.11 16.32 8.88
C SER A 160 -16.23 15.96 7.91
N TYR A 161 -16.01 15.04 6.97
CA TYR A 161 -17.05 14.55 6.07
C TYR A 161 -18.21 13.89 6.81
N ARG A 162 -17.92 12.99 7.78
CA ARG A 162 -18.96 12.37 8.61
C ARG A 162 -19.72 13.40 9.44
N ALA A 163 -19.01 14.38 9.99
CA ALA A 163 -19.61 15.44 10.79
C ALA A 163 -20.53 16.34 9.95
N TRP A 164 -20.13 16.65 8.70
CA TRP A 164 -20.97 17.36 7.74
C TRP A 164 -22.22 16.55 7.37
N LEU A 165 -22.09 15.25 7.07
CA LEU A 165 -23.23 14.39 6.78
C LEU A 165 -24.22 14.27 7.96
N ALA A 166 -23.72 14.32 9.20
CA ALA A 166 -24.54 14.21 10.40
C ALA A 166 -25.26 15.52 10.75
N ARG A 167 -24.55 16.66 10.69
CA ARG A 167 -25.08 17.95 11.14
C ARG A 167 -25.72 18.76 10.02
N GLY A 168 -25.23 18.65 8.79
CA GLY A 168 -25.73 19.41 7.64
C GLY A 168 -25.52 20.92 7.71
N THR A 169 -24.75 21.44 8.67
CA THR A 169 -24.57 22.90 8.85
C THR A 169 -23.54 23.50 7.90
N PRO A 170 -23.64 24.80 7.57
CA PRO A 170 -22.65 25.50 6.75
C PRO A 170 -21.22 25.43 7.32
N GLU A 171 -21.07 25.48 8.64
CA GLU A 171 -19.77 25.42 9.32
C GLU A 171 -19.14 24.04 9.17
N ALA A 172 -19.94 22.98 9.31
CA ALA A 172 -19.46 21.62 9.10
C ALA A 172 -19.08 21.37 7.62
N ALA A 173 -19.83 21.97 6.70
CA ALA A 173 -19.50 21.95 5.27
C ALA A 173 -18.17 22.65 4.99
N GLU A 174 -17.96 23.85 5.55
CA GLU A 174 -16.70 24.58 5.36
C GLU A 174 -15.51 23.87 6.01
N ALA A 175 -15.67 23.33 7.22
CA ALA A 175 -14.64 22.52 7.87
C ALA A 175 -14.24 21.30 7.02
N TYR A 176 -15.21 20.67 6.34
CA TYR A 176 -14.90 19.62 5.36
C TYR A 176 -14.18 20.15 4.12
N ARG A 177 -14.60 21.29 3.54
CA ARG A 177 -13.92 21.91 2.39
C ARG A 177 -12.47 22.27 2.71
N GLN A 178 -12.21 22.81 3.90
CA GLN A 178 -10.87 23.12 4.38
C GLN A 178 -10.03 21.85 4.53
N ALA A 179 -10.53 20.85 5.27
CA ALA A 179 -9.83 19.58 5.45
C ALA A 179 -9.57 18.84 4.11
N LYS A 180 -10.50 18.95 3.14
CA LYS A 180 -10.33 18.40 1.78
C LYS A 180 -9.19 19.10 1.04
N ARG A 181 -9.10 20.43 1.10
CA ARG A 181 -8.01 21.22 0.48
C ARG A 181 -6.67 20.89 1.13
N THR A 182 -6.59 20.88 2.46
CA THR A 182 -5.38 20.52 3.20
C THR A 182 -4.90 19.12 2.86
N ALA A 183 -5.79 18.13 2.89
CA ALA A 183 -5.42 16.76 2.54
C ALA A 183 -4.94 16.62 1.08
N ALA A 184 -5.53 17.37 0.15
CA ALA A 184 -5.06 17.39 -1.24
C ALA A 184 -3.64 17.98 -1.36
N GLY A 185 -3.38 19.09 -0.66
CA GLY A 185 -2.06 19.71 -0.58
C GLY A 185 -0.99 18.76 -0.04
N VAL A 186 -1.22 18.21 1.17
CA VAL A 186 -0.29 17.29 1.85
C VAL A 186 -0.02 16.04 1.00
N VAL A 187 -1.05 15.47 0.35
CA VAL A 187 -0.86 14.32 -0.55
C VAL A 187 -0.05 14.69 -1.79
N SER A 188 -0.30 15.86 -2.37
CA SER A 188 0.44 16.34 -3.54
C SER A 188 1.91 16.54 -3.20
N GLU A 189 2.20 17.25 -2.11
CA GLU A 189 3.56 17.52 -1.63
C GLU A 189 4.31 16.24 -1.29
N ALA A 190 3.69 15.31 -0.55
CA ALA A 190 4.31 14.04 -0.21
C ALA A 190 4.62 13.18 -1.45
N LYS A 191 3.76 13.22 -2.48
CA LYS A 191 4.02 12.54 -3.77
C LYS A 191 5.15 13.21 -4.55
N THR A 192 5.18 14.53 -4.60
CA THR A 192 6.25 15.30 -5.25
C THR A 192 7.60 14.98 -4.61
N ARG A 193 7.70 15.07 -3.27
CA ARG A 193 8.93 14.76 -2.54
C ARG A 193 9.46 13.36 -2.84
N VAL A 194 8.59 12.35 -2.80
CA VAL A 194 8.99 10.97 -3.12
C VAL A 194 9.44 10.81 -4.57
N TRP A 195 8.86 11.57 -5.50
CA TRP A 195 9.27 11.57 -6.90
C TRP A 195 10.63 12.24 -7.11
N GLU A 196 10.89 13.34 -6.41
CA GLU A 196 12.18 14.04 -6.41
C GLU A 196 13.29 13.19 -5.81
N GLU A 197 13.09 12.64 -4.60
CA GLU A 197 14.02 11.71 -3.95
C GLU A 197 14.34 10.50 -4.85
N PHE A 198 13.32 9.96 -5.53
CA PHE A 198 13.50 8.87 -6.49
C PHE A 198 14.33 9.31 -7.70
N GLY A 199 14.11 10.52 -8.22
CA GLY A 199 14.88 11.12 -9.31
C GLY A 199 16.34 11.31 -8.95
N GLU A 200 16.63 11.89 -7.79
CA GLU A 200 18.00 12.08 -7.28
C GLU A 200 18.72 10.75 -7.09
N ALA A 201 18.04 9.76 -6.51
CA ALA A 201 18.60 8.41 -6.35
C ALA A 201 18.92 7.77 -7.71
N MET A 202 18.05 7.93 -8.70
CA MET A 202 18.26 7.45 -10.06
C MET A 202 19.45 8.14 -10.74
N GLU A 203 19.61 9.45 -10.58
CA GLU A 203 20.74 10.20 -11.13
C GLU A 203 22.07 9.78 -10.50
N LYS A 204 22.08 9.63 -9.16
CA LYS A 204 23.25 9.12 -8.43
C LYS A 204 23.62 7.71 -8.88
N ASP A 205 22.65 6.82 -9.01
CA ASP A 205 22.87 5.45 -9.49
C ASP A 205 23.38 5.44 -10.93
N TYR A 206 22.92 6.34 -11.79
CA TYR A 206 23.43 6.46 -13.16
C TYR A 206 24.93 6.79 -13.17
N ARG A 207 25.36 7.76 -12.36
CA ARG A 207 26.76 8.22 -12.29
C ARG A 207 27.70 7.24 -11.57
N THR A 208 27.22 6.59 -10.50
CA THR A 208 28.08 5.82 -9.58
C THR A 208 27.89 4.30 -9.66
N ALA A 209 26.75 3.83 -10.18
CA ALA A 209 26.37 2.42 -10.15
C ALA A 209 25.44 2.07 -11.32
N SER A 210 25.90 2.25 -12.57
CA SER A 210 25.11 2.09 -13.80
C SER A 210 24.32 0.78 -13.88
N GLY A 211 24.85 -0.31 -13.32
CA GLY A 211 24.14 -1.60 -13.21
C GLY A 211 22.87 -1.53 -12.35
N LYS A 212 22.89 -0.82 -11.22
CA LYS A 212 21.72 -0.61 -10.34
C LYS A 212 20.67 0.26 -11.04
N PHE A 213 21.09 1.34 -11.70
CA PHE A 213 20.23 2.18 -12.51
C PHE A 213 19.43 1.35 -13.54
N TRP A 214 20.11 0.56 -14.37
CA TRP A 214 19.45 -0.27 -15.39
C TRP A 214 18.59 -1.39 -14.81
N GLN A 215 18.88 -1.89 -13.61
CA GLN A 215 17.97 -2.80 -12.90
C GLN A 215 16.68 -2.10 -12.50
N THR A 216 16.75 -0.88 -11.95
CA THR A 216 15.59 -0.07 -11.57
C THR A 216 14.73 0.29 -12.79
N VAL A 217 15.33 0.73 -13.90
CA VAL A 217 14.63 1.00 -15.17
C VAL A 217 13.91 -0.26 -15.69
N ARG A 218 14.57 -1.41 -15.68
CA ARG A 218 13.94 -2.68 -16.09
C ARG A 218 12.76 -3.05 -15.21
N ARG A 219 12.84 -2.85 -13.89
CA ARG A 219 11.72 -3.10 -12.97
C ARG A 219 10.54 -2.16 -13.25
N LEU A 220 10.79 -0.88 -13.51
CA LEU A 220 9.74 0.08 -13.88
C LEU A 220 9.03 -0.31 -15.19
N ARG A 221 9.79 -0.74 -16.21
CA ARG A 221 9.22 -1.22 -17.48
C ARG A 221 8.38 -2.48 -17.29
N ARG A 222 8.87 -3.46 -16.50
CA ARG A 222 8.13 -4.69 -16.18
C ARG A 222 6.85 -4.42 -15.38
N GLY A 223 6.85 -3.40 -14.51
CA GLY A 223 5.66 -2.96 -13.77
C GLY A 223 4.52 -2.43 -14.65
N LYS A 224 4.79 -2.06 -15.92
CA LYS A 224 3.77 -1.77 -16.95
C LYS A 224 3.32 -3.00 -17.73
N GLN A 225 4.02 -4.13 -17.68
CA GLN A 225 3.64 -5.39 -18.34
C GLN A 225 2.67 -6.24 -17.49
N LEU A 226 1.73 -5.60 -16.80
CA LEU A 226 0.51 -6.30 -16.37
C LEU A 226 -0.47 -6.27 -17.55
N SER A 227 -0.46 -7.36 -18.31
CA SER A 227 -1.43 -7.81 -19.31
C SER A 227 -1.90 -6.80 -20.37
N ALA A 228 -1.14 -6.70 -21.47
CA ALA A 228 -1.65 -6.26 -22.77
C ALA A 228 -2.50 -7.35 -23.46
N ASN A 229 -3.34 -8.06 -22.70
CA ASN A 229 -4.27 -9.10 -23.20
C ASN A 229 -5.70 -8.89 -22.64
N THR A 230 -6.10 -7.63 -22.44
CA THR A 230 -7.53 -7.31 -22.41
C THR A 230 -7.85 -6.59 -23.72
N VAL A 231 -8.21 -7.37 -24.73
CA VAL A 231 -8.81 -6.89 -25.97
C VAL A 231 -10.12 -6.20 -25.60
N TYR A 232 -10.13 -4.87 -25.49
CA TYR A 232 -11.37 -4.10 -25.57
C TYR A 232 -11.74 -4.01 -27.05
N ARG A 233 -12.59 -4.95 -27.49
CA ARG A 233 -13.20 -4.97 -28.81
C ARG A 233 -14.30 -3.92 -28.85
N TRP A 234 -14.00 -2.72 -29.35
CA TRP A 234 -15.04 -1.77 -29.73
C TRP A 234 -15.59 -2.17 -31.09
N ARG A 235 -16.83 -2.67 -31.13
CA ARG A 235 -17.59 -2.79 -32.36
C ARG A 235 -18.45 -1.54 -32.46
N VAL A 236 -18.04 -0.59 -33.31
CA VAL A 236 -18.91 0.49 -33.78
C VAL A 236 -19.89 -0.18 -34.74
N ALA A 237 -21.16 -0.29 -34.34
CA ALA A 237 -22.25 -0.53 -35.26
C ALA A 237 -22.84 0.84 -35.59
N GLY A 238 -22.77 1.19 -36.87
CA GLY A 238 -23.36 2.39 -37.43
C GLY A 238 -24.87 2.42 -37.20
N LEU A 239 -25.37 3.63 -37.04
CA LEU A 239 -26.75 3.99 -37.33
C LEU A 239 -26.72 4.66 -38.69
N ASP A 240 -27.22 3.95 -39.69
CA ASP A 240 -28.14 4.56 -40.66
C ASP A 240 -29.55 4.32 -40.10
#